data_AF-X1QVT6-F1
#
_entry.id   AF-X1QVT6-F1
#
_cell.length_a   1.000
_cell.length_b   1.000
_cell.length_c   1.000
_cell.angle_alpha   90.00
_cell.angle_beta   90.00
_cell.angle_gamma   90.00
#
_symmetry.space_group_name_H-M   'P 1'
#
loop_
_entity.id
_entity.type
_entity.pdbx_description
1 polymer ?
#
loop_
_entity_poly.entity_id
_entity_poly.type
_entity_poly.pdbx_seq_one_letter_code
_entity_poly.pdbx_strand_id
1 'polypeptide(L)'
;MKKVIGIDLTGSEKRASGIATLWENGQVQTIRLKTDEEIINEVLVALPDLISIDSPLSLPEDPTKIYRECELTLKRRGIGVYWCLLPSMDKLT
;
A
#
# COMPACT_ATOMS: atom_id res chain seq x y z
N MET A 1 5.26 11.09 21.28
CA MET A 1 4.99 9.64 21.32
C MET A 1 5.12 9.14 19.90
N LYS A 2 5.97 8.15 19.65
CA LYS A 2 6.17 7.67 18.29
C LYS A 2 4.90 7.01 17.76
N LYS A 3 4.64 7.19 16.47
CA LYS A 3 3.51 6.53 15.80
C LYS A 3 3.87 6.16 14.37
N VAL A 4 3.39 5.01 13.94
CA VAL A 4 3.54 4.50 12.58
C VAL A 4 2.17 4.28 11.97
N ILE A 5 2.06 4.46 10.65
CA ILE A 5 0.84 4.20 9.91
C ILE A 5 1.07 3.07 8.92
N GLY A 6 0.18 2.07 8.94
CA GLY A 6 0.06 1.06 7.88
C GLY A 6 -1.12 1.39 6.97
N ILE A 7 -0.93 1.30 5.66
CA ILE A 7 -1.95 1.56 4.64
C ILE A 7 -2.07 0.35 3.72
N ASP A 8 -3.27 -0.25 3.69
CA ASP A 8 -3.68 -1.24 2.68
C ASP A 8 -4.50 -0.51 1.62
N LEU A 9 -3.87 -0.25 0.46
CA LEU A 9 -4.48 0.55 -0.60
C LEU A 9 -5.37 -0.30 -1.50
N THR A 10 -6.54 0.24 -1.81
CA THR A 10 -7.37 -0.30 -2.89
C THR A 10 -7.15 0.47 -4.19
N GLY A 11 -7.06 -0.22 -5.32
CA GLY A 11 -6.86 0.44 -6.64
C GLY A 11 -8.08 1.18 -7.19
N SER A 12 -9.09 1.48 -6.37
CA SER A 12 -10.25 2.25 -6.80
C SER A 12 -10.98 2.84 -5.61
N GLU A 13 -11.27 4.15 -5.68
CA GLU A 13 -12.06 4.89 -4.68
C GLU A 13 -13.50 4.38 -4.49
N LYS A 14 -13.97 3.45 -5.35
CA LYS A 14 -15.23 2.72 -5.12
C LYS A 14 -15.16 1.87 -3.85
N ARG A 15 -13.96 1.47 -3.44
CA ARG A 15 -13.68 0.73 -2.21
C ARG A 15 -12.85 1.62 -1.29
N ALA A 16 -13.04 1.46 0.02
CA ALA A 16 -12.24 2.15 1.01
C ALA A 16 -10.96 1.36 1.28
N SER A 17 -9.83 2.05 1.29
CA SER A 17 -8.53 1.60 1.80
C SER A 17 -8.58 1.44 3.31
N GLY A 18 -7.73 0.55 3.84
CA GLY A 18 -7.56 0.33 5.27
C GLY A 18 -6.37 1.13 5.80
N ILE A 19 -6.56 1.84 6.91
CA ILE A 19 -5.51 2.61 7.56
C ILE A 19 -5.45 2.19 9.02
N ALA A 20 -4.24 1.92 9.51
CA ALA A 20 -3.99 1.59 10.91
C ALA A 20 -2.88 2.49 11.47
N THR A 21 -3.21 3.28 12.48
CA THR A 21 -2.24 4.06 13.25
C THR A 21 -1.87 3.27 14.50
N LEU A 22 -0.58 3.00 14.70
CA LEU A 22 -0.03 2.29 15.86
C LEU A 22 0.84 3.27 16.65
N TRP A 23 0.56 3.38 17.95
CA TRP A 23 1.34 4.17 18.88
C TRP A 23 2.34 3.30 19.65
N GLU A 24 3.41 3.91 20.14
CA GLU A 24 4.47 3.25 20.91
C GLU A 24 3.96 2.50 22.16
N ASN A 25 2.83 2.94 22.74
CA ASN A 25 2.19 2.28 23.87
C ASN A 25 1.35 1.05 23.49
N GLY A 26 1.35 0.66 22.21
CA GLY A 26 0.59 -0.48 21.69
C GLY A 26 -0.87 -0.18 21.36
N GLN A 27 -1.33 1.06 21.51
CA GLN A 27 -2.67 1.44 21.05
C GLN A 27 -2.74 1.41 19.53
N VAL A 28 -3.89 0.99 19.02
CA VAL A 28 -4.18 0.93 17.58
C VAL A 28 -5.50 1.63 17.30
N GLN A 29 -5.52 2.46 16.27
CA GLN A 29 -6.72 3.05 15.70
C GLN A 29 -6.79 2.66 14.24
N THR A 30 -7.96 2.20 13.81
CA THR A 30 -8.21 1.85 12.41
C THR A 30 -9.28 2.75 11.83
N ILE A 31 -9.07 3.18 10.59
CA ILE A 31 -10.06 3.96 9.82
C ILE A 31 -10.10 3.43 8.38
N ARG A 32 -11.22 3.66 7.71
CA ARG A 32 -11.41 3.34 6.30
C ARG A 32 -11.66 4.62 5.52
N LEU A 33 -10.82 4.91 4.54
CA LEU A 33 -10.86 6.12 3.72
C LEU A 33 -10.90 5.73 2.24
N LYS A 34 -11.62 6.48 1.42
CA LYS A 34 -11.88 6.12 0.02
C LYS A 34 -10.99 6.86 -0.96
N THR A 35 -10.76 8.15 -0.73
CA THR A 35 -10.05 9.00 -1.69
C THR A 35 -8.60 9.21 -1.27
N ASP A 36 -7.76 9.51 -2.25
CA ASP A 36 -6.35 9.86 -1.97
C ASP A 36 -6.25 11.10 -1.08
N GLU A 37 -7.12 12.09 -1.28
CA GLU A 37 -7.17 13.30 -0.47
C GLU A 37 -7.51 13.00 1.00
N GLU A 38 -8.48 12.13 1.26
CA GLU A 38 -8.81 11.69 2.62
C GLU A 38 -7.61 11.01 3.29
N ILE A 39 -6.94 10.10 2.58
CA ILE A 39 -5.77 9.36 3.09
C ILE A 39 -4.61 10.32 3.38
N ILE A 40 -4.31 11.23 2.46
CA ILE A 40 -3.23 12.22 2.60
C ILE A 40 -3.53 13.14 3.79
N ASN A 41 -4.76 13.64 3.91
CA ASN A 41 -5.15 14.50 5.03
C ASN A 41 -5.05 13.78 6.37
N GLU A 42 -5.50 12.52 6.46
CA GLU A 42 -5.36 11.71 7.67
C GLU A 42 -3.88 11.57 8.06
N VAL A 43 -3.01 11.22 7.11
CA VAL A 43 -1.56 11.08 7.36
C VAL A 43 -0.93 12.41 7.78
N LEU A 44 -1.30 13.53 7.14
CA LEU A 44 -0.78 14.85 7.46
C LEU A 44 -1.20 15.33 8.85
N VAL A 45 -2.45 15.08 9.25
CA VAL A 45 -2.94 15.37 10.61
C VAL A 45 -2.27 14.44 11.62
N ALA A 46 -2.14 13.17 11.24
CA ALA A 46 -1.56 12.14 12.08
C ALA A 46 -0.04 12.19 12.12
N LEU A 47 0.69 13.08 11.44
CA LEU A 47 2.15 13.32 11.54
C LEU A 47 2.99 12.11 12.02
N PRO A 48 2.98 10.96 11.31
CA PRO A 48 3.68 9.76 11.76
C PRO A 48 5.18 9.82 11.50
N ASP A 49 5.93 9.00 12.22
CA ASP A 49 7.38 8.84 12.02
C ASP A 49 7.69 7.94 10.80
N LEU A 50 6.77 7.02 10.46
CA LEU A 50 6.90 6.08 9.36
C LEU A 50 5.53 5.72 8.79
N ILE A 51 5.48 5.59 7.46
CA ILE A 51 4.32 5.11 6.72
C ILE A 51 4.73 3.84 5.97
N SER A 52 4.02 2.74 6.23
CA SER A 52 4.14 1.49 5.49
C SER A 52 2.95 1.39 4.53
N ILE A 53 3.21 1.16 3.24
CA ILE A 53 2.16 1.03 2.23
C ILE A 53 2.21 -0.37 1.62
N ASP A 54 1.11 -1.12 1.72
CA ASP A 54 0.95 -2.45 1.11
C ASP A 54 0.39 -2.31 -0.30
N SER A 55 1.26 -1.94 -1.24
CA SER A 55 0.94 -1.76 -2.65
C SER A 55 2.23 -1.74 -3.48
N PRO A 56 2.22 -2.20 -4.74
CA PRO A 56 3.40 -2.16 -5.59
C PRO A 56 3.99 -0.76 -5.76
N LEU A 57 3.16 0.29 -5.95
CA LEU A 57 3.55 1.71 -6.12
C LEU A 57 4.69 1.97 -7.12
N SER A 58 4.98 1.02 -8.00
CA SER A 58 6.09 1.12 -8.95
C SER A 58 5.82 0.25 -10.16
N LEU A 59 6.04 0.80 -11.34
CA LEU A 59 6.01 0.06 -12.59
C LEU A 59 7.23 -0.87 -12.74
N PRO A 60 7.14 -1.90 -13.59
CA PRO A 60 8.32 -2.63 -14.07
C PRO A 60 9.33 -1.67 -14.74
N GLU A 61 10.62 -1.91 -14.53
CA GLU A 61 11.68 -1.12 -15.18
C GLU A 61 11.63 -1.21 -16.71
N ASP A 62 11.21 -2.36 -17.23
CA ASP A 62 10.95 -2.59 -18.64
C ASP A 62 9.43 -2.49 -18.89
N PRO A 63 8.94 -1.49 -19.64
CA PRO A 63 7.51 -1.25 -19.84
C PRO A 63 6.82 -2.35 -20.66
N THR A 64 7.58 -3.27 -21.26
CA THR A 64 7.01 -4.44 -21.97
C THR A 64 6.69 -5.60 -21.03
N LYS A 65 7.11 -5.53 -19.75
CA LYS A 65 6.90 -6.57 -18.74
C LYS A 65 5.74 -6.22 -17.82
N ILE A 66 5.21 -7.25 -17.15
CA ILE A 66 4.11 -7.13 -16.16
C ILE A 66 4.53 -7.46 -14.72
N TYR A 67 5.75 -7.97 -14.55
CA TYR A 67 6.35 -8.31 -13.25
C TYR A 67 7.57 -7.42 -13.00
N ARG A 68 7.81 -7.06 -11.74
CA ARG A 68 9.06 -6.48 -11.26
C ARG A 68 10.00 -7.60 -10.80
N GLU A 69 11.25 -7.23 -10.53
CA GLU A 69 12.25 -8.19 -10.05
C GLU A 69 11.86 -8.85 -8.72
N CYS A 70 11.14 -8.15 -7.84
CA CYS A 70 10.66 -8.73 -6.59
C CYS A 70 9.66 -9.86 -6.83
N GLU A 71 8.65 -9.69 -7.70
CA GLU A 71 7.72 -10.77 -8.02
C GLU A 71 8.41 -11.93 -8.74
N LEU A 72 9.31 -11.63 -9.69
CA LEU A 72 10.09 -12.67 -10.38
C LEU A 72 10.95 -13.49 -9.41
N THR A 73 11.49 -12.86 -8.38
CA THR A 73 12.26 -13.53 -7.32
C THR A 73 11.39 -14.43 -6.47
N LEU A 74 10.19 -13.97 -6.08
CA LEU A 74 9.23 -14.77 -5.31
C LEU A 74 8.78 -16.00 -6.10
N LYS A 75 8.47 -15.85 -7.40
CA LYS A 75 8.11 -16.97 -8.28
C LYS A 75 9.23 -17.99 -8.43
N ARG A 76 10.49 -17.55 -8.59
CA ARG A 76 11.67 -18.43 -8.63
C ARG A 76 11.84 -19.26 -7.35
N ARG A 77 11.35 -18.76 -6.21
CA ARG A 77 11.34 -19.46 -4.91
C ARG A 77 10.11 -20.35 -4.70
N GLY A 78 9.23 -20.48 -5.70
CA GLY A 78 7.99 -21.25 -5.59
C GLY A 78 6.86 -20.56 -4.84
N ILE A 79 6.97 -19.24 -4.60
CA ILE A 79 5.92 -18.44 -3.95
C ILE A 79 5.00 -17.89 -5.04
N GLY A 80 3.71 -18.21 -4.94
CA GLY A 80 2.68 -17.65 -5.82
C GLY A 80 2.45 -16.18 -5.49
N VAL A 81 2.54 -15.31 -6.50
CA VAL A 81 2.33 -13.86 -6.36
C VAL A 81 1.55 -13.32 -7.55
N TYR A 82 0.74 -12.29 -7.31
CA TYR A 82 0.14 -11.50 -8.38
C TYR A 82 1.20 -10.64 -9.07
N TRP A 83 1.00 -10.36 -10.35
CA TRP A 83 1.84 -9.44 -11.10
C TRP A 83 1.39 -8.00 -10.87
N CYS A 84 2.32 -7.04 -10.91
CA CYS A 84 2.02 -5.65 -10.54
C CYS A 84 0.98 -4.99 -11.47
N LEU A 85 1.01 -5.30 -12.77
CA LEU A 85 0.04 -4.78 -13.76
C LEU A 85 -1.25 -5.62 -13.87
N LEU A 86 -1.69 -6.27 -12.79
CA LEU A 86 -3.01 -6.90 -12.74
C LEU A 86 -4.09 -5.80 -12.86
N PRO A 87 -5.20 -5.96 -13.59
CA PRO A 87 -6.17 -4.88 -13.79
C PRO A 87 -6.72 -4.23 -12.49
N SER A 88 -6.75 -4.98 -11.39
CA SER A 88 -7.15 -4.44 -10.08
C SER A 88 -6.04 -3.67 -9.34
N MET A 89 -4.80 -3.80 -9.79
CA MET A 89 -3.58 -3.19 -9.23
C MET A 89 -2.98 -2.13 -10.17
N ASP A 90 -3.47 -2.01 -11.41
CA ASP A 90 -2.96 -1.06 -12.42
C ASP A 90 -2.96 0.39 -11.90
N LYS A 91 -4.01 0.81 -11.19
CA LYS A 91 -4.09 2.13 -10.56
C LYS A 91 -3.19 2.33 -9.33
N LEU A 92 -2.55 1.26 -8.87
CA LEU A 92 -1.68 1.22 -7.70
C LEU A 92 -0.20 1.09 -8.07
N THR A 93 0.12 1.03 -9.37
CA THR A 93 1.44 0.62 -9.86
C THR A 93 2.06 1.69 -10.75
#